data_AF-A0A813VT78-F1
#
_entry.id   AF-A0A813VT78-F1
#
_cell.length_a   1.000
_cell.length_b   1.000
_cell.length_c   1.000
_cell.angle_alpha   90.00
_cell.angle_beta   90.00
_cell.angle_gamma   90.00
#
_symmetry.space_group_name_H-M   'P 1'
#
loop_
_entity.id
_entity.type
_entity.pdbx_description
1 polymer ?
#
loop_
_entity_poly.entity_id
_entity_poly.type
_entity_poly.pdbx_seq_one_letter_code
_entity_poly.pdbx_strand_id
1 'polypeptide(L)'
;MEQDRILSYLTDPDLPNGLEQINVVVSRDRYGYGLTVSGDNPVYVLSVREDGAAHRAGVRVNDQIIKVNYPSAYDSMQYREYQ
;
A
#
# COMPACT_ATOMS: atom_id res chain seq x y z
N MET A 1 -19.29 -1.75 5.55
CA MET A 1 -18.91 -1.49 4.15
C MET A 1 -17.78 -0.48 4.13
N GLU A 2 -16.62 -0.83 4.67
CA GLU A 2 -15.41 -0.01 4.56
C GLU A 2 -14.36 -0.90 3.90
N GLN A 3 -14.03 -0.56 2.65
CA GLN A 3 -13.08 -1.34 1.86
C GLN A 3 -11.67 -0.92 2.25
N ASP A 4 -11.01 -1.73 3.06
CA ASP A 4 -9.54 -1.77 3.11
C ASP A 4 -9.00 -2.07 1.70
N ARG A 5 -7.76 -1.67 1.37
CA ARG A 5 -7.11 -2.05 0.11
C ARG A 5 -5.73 -2.59 0.36
N ILE A 6 -5.36 -3.65 -0.36
CA ILE A 6 -4.01 -4.21 -0.29
C ILE A 6 -3.19 -3.58 -1.42
N LEU A 7 -2.14 -2.85 -1.06
CA LEU A 7 -1.17 -2.31 -1.99
C LEU A 7 0.06 -3.21 -1.97
N SER A 8 0.52 -3.62 -3.15
CA SER A 8 1.81 -4.27 -3.30
C SER A 8 2.75 -3.35 -4.06
N TYR A 9 3.91 -3.08 -3.47
CA TYR A 9 4.88 -2.13 -3.98
C TYR A 9 6.32 -2.68 -3.89
N LEU A 10 7.20 -2.15 -4.76
CA LEU A 10 8.65 -2.28 -4.60
C LEU A 10 9.13 -1.15 -3.69
N THR A 11 9.90 -1.52 -2.68
CA THR A 11 10.60 -0.57 -1.79
C THR A 11 11.78 0.07 -2.52
N ASP A 12 12.18 1.26 -2.09
CA ASP A 12 13.40 1.96 -2.51
C ASP A 12 14.64 1.03 -2.59
N PRO A 13 15.38 0.99 -3.72
CA PRO A 13 16.60 0.19 -3.83
C PRO A 13 17.70 0.58 -2.84
N ASP A 14 17.67 1.81 -2.30
CA ASP A 14 18.63 2.30 -1.31
C ASP A 14 18.30 1.86 0.13
N LEU A 15 17.16 1.18 0.36
CA LEU A 15 16.89 0.51 1.62
C LEU A 15 17.84 -0.70 1.79
N PRO A 16 18.26 -1.03 3.03
CA PRO A 16 19.26 -2.07 3.29
C PRO A 16 18.86 -3.47 2.80
N ASN A 17 17.59 -3.69 2.46
CA ASN A 17 17.06 -4.95 1.95
C ASN A 17 16.95 -4.99 0.41
N GLY A 18 17.24 -3.89 -0.30
CA GLY A 18 17.09 -3.76 -1.75
C GLY A 18 15.62 -3.68 -2.22
N LEU A 19 15.39 -3.98 -3.51
CA LEU A 19 14.05 -4.03 -4.11
C LEU A 19 13.28 -5.27 -3.64
N GLU A 20 12.64 -5.20 -2.49
CA GLU A 20 11.71 -6.22 -2.02
C GLU A 20 10.27 -5.90 -2.45
N GLN A 21 9.52 -6.92 -2.87
CA GLN A 21 8.08 -6.79 -3.07
C GLN A 21 7.39 -6.97 -1.71
N ILE A 22 6.77 -5.90 -1.20
CA ILE A 22 6.04 -5.93 0.07
C ILE A 22 4.55 -5.83 -0.21
N ASN A 23 3.76 -6.67 0.48
CA ASN A 23 2.31 -6.54 0.53
C ASN A 23 1.92 -5.82 1.81
N VAL A 24 1.22 -4.69 1.68
CA VAL A 24 0.68 -3.95 2.82
C VAL A 24 -0.82 -3.77 2.70
N VAL A 25 -1.50 -3.84 3.84
CA VAL A 25 -2.92 -3.50 3.94
C VAL A 25 -3.00 -2.04 4.39
N VAL A 26 -3.53 -1.17 3.53
CA VAL A 26 -3.77 0.22 3.89
C VAL A 26 -5.26 0.39 4.17
N SER A 27 -5.60 0.54 5.45
CA SER A 27 -6.96 0.84 5.86
C SER A 27 -7.27 2.31 5.62
N ARG A 28 -8.36 2.57 4.91
CA ARG A 28 -8.78 3.93 4.58
C ARG A 28 -9.17 4.68 5.85
N ASP A 29 -8.66 5.91 6.04
CA ASP A 29 -9.09 6.81 7.10
C ASP A 29 -10.11 7.85 6.61
N ARG A 30 -10.57 8.74 7.50
CA ARG A 30 -11.55 9.81 7.19
C ARG A 30 -11.10 10.76 6.08
N TYR A 31 -9.82 10.77 5.76
CA TYR A 31 -9.19 11.57 4.70
C TYR A 31 -8.69 10.72 3.51
N GLY A 32 -9.01 9.42 3.47
CA GLY A 32 -8.58 8.51 2.42
C GLY A 32 -7.37 7.64 2.81
N TYR A 33 -6.55 7.27 1.83
CA TYR A 33 -5.37 6.42 2.07
C TYR A 33 -4.12 7.24 2.46
N GLY A 34 -4.15 8.56 2.31
CA GLY A 34 -3.02 9.43 2.69
C GLY A 34 -1.80 9.29 1.79
N LEU A 35 -1.97 8.91 0.52
CA LEU A 35 -0.90 8.88 -0.48
C LEU A 35 -1.41 9.40 -1.82
N THR A 36 -0.49 9.96 -2.62
CA THR A 36 -0.74 10.36 -4.01
C THR A 36 0.16 9.54 -4.91
N VAL A 37 -0.36 9.14 -6.06
CA VAL A 37 0.38 8.36 -7.06
C VAL A 37 0.59 9.18 -8.32
N SER A 38 1.67 8.90 -9.05
CA SER A 38 1.98 9.51 -10.34
C SER A 38 2.59 8.46 -11.27
N GLY A 39 2.39 8.63 -12.58
CA GLY A 39 2.82 7.68 -13.61
C GLY A 39 1.67 6.82 -14.13
N ASP A 40 1.84 6.31 -15.36
CA ASP A 40 0.84 5.50 -16.06
C ASP A 40 1.33 4.06 -16.27
N ASN A 41 2.65 3.86 -16.44
CA ASN A 41 3.34 2.58 -16.32
C ASN A 41 4.87 2.79 -16.38
N PRO A 42 5.64 2.62 -15.29
CA PRO A 42 5.20 2.27 -13.94
C PRO A 42 4.59 3.44 -13.14
N VAL A 43 3.80 3.09 -12.12
CA VAL A 43 3.18 4.04 -11.18
C VAL A 43 4.03 4.12 -9.91
N TYR A 44 4.30 5.34 -9.45
CA TYR A 44 5.08 5.61 -8.25
C TYR A 44 4.29 6.41 -7.22
N VAL A 45 4.64 6.24 -5.95
CA VAL A 45 4.14 7.08 -4.87
C VAL A 45 4.82 8.44 -4.95
N LEU A 46 4.03 9.47 -5.25
CA LEU A 46 4.49 10.86 -5.38
C LEU A 46 4.61 11.55 -4.03
N SER A 47 3.65 11.32 -3.15
CA SER A 47 3.64 11.89 -1.80
C SER A 47 2.92 10.99 -0.84
N VAL A 48 3.38 11.00 0.41
CA VAL A 48 2.73 10.33 1.53
C VAL A 48 2.45 11.38 2.59
N ARG A 49 1.21 11.43 3.07
CA ARG A 49 0.84 12.30 4.18
C ARG A 49 1.43 11.73 5.47
N GLU A 50 2.19 12.55 6.18
CA GLU A 50 2.67 12.23 7.52
C GLU A 50 1.49 11.85 8.43
N ASP A 51 1.67 10.79 9.22
CA ASP A 51 0.60 10.17 10.03
C ASP A 51 -0.67 9.79 9.24
N GLY A 52 -0.57 9.62 7.91
CA GLY A 52 -1.61 9.05 7.07
C GLY A 52 -1.68 7.54 7.18
N ALA A 53 -2.74 6.94 6.61
CA ALA A 53 -2.87 5.49 6.55
C ALA A 53 -1.69 4.83 5.83
N ALA A 54 -1.24 5.38 4.69
CA ALA A 54 -0.09 4.88 3.94
C ALA A 54 1.22 4.97 4.74
N HIS A 55 1.43 6.08 5.46
CA HIS A 55 2.61 6.26 6.32
C HIS A 55 2.66 5.19 7.42
N ARG A 56 1.52 4.96 8.09
CA ARG A 56 1.40 3.90 9.09
C ARG A 56 1.58 2.49 8.51
N ALA A 57 1.20 2.28 7.25
CA ALA A 57 1.41 1.02 6.55
C ALA A 57 2.85 0.83 6.06
N GLY A 58 3.72 1.84 6.19
CA GLY A 58 5.14 1.76 5.80
C GLY A 58 5.43 2.18 4.36
N VAL A 59 4.44 2.71 3.63
CA VAL A 59 4.61 3.23 2.27
C VAL A 59 5.41 4.53 2.30
N ARG A 60 6.36 4.68 1.39
CA ARG A 60 7.24 5.84 1.25
C ARG A 60 7.16 6.45 -0.14
N VAL A 61 7.66 7.67 -0.26
CA VAL A 61 7.82 8.34 -1.56
C VAL A 61 8.82 7.54 -2.40
N ASN A 62 8.57 7.48 -3.70
CA ASN A 62 9.31 6.68 -4.69
C ASN A 62 9.07 5.17 -4.67
N ASP A 63 8.26 4.65 -3.74
CA ASP A 63 7.81 3.25 -3.83
C ASP A 63 7.04 3.04 -5.13
N GLN A 64 7.35 1.96 -5.85
CA GLN A 64 6.69 1.64 -7.10
C GLN A 64 5.49 0.74 -6.84
N ILE A 65 4.29 1.17 -7.21
CA ILE A 65 3.09 0.35 -7.07
C ILE A 65 3.07 -0.68 -8.20
N ILE A 66 3.13 -1.96 -7.83
CA ILE A 66 3.13 -3.06 -8.79
C ILE A 66 1.71 -3.57 -9.01
N LYS A 67 0.91 -3.65 -7.94
CA LYS A 67 -0.47 -4.13 -8.02
C LYS A 67 -1.29 -3.62 -6.84
N VAL A 68 -2.51 -3.20 -7.15
CA VAL A 68 -3.54 -2.86 -6.16
C VAL A 68 -4.54 -4.02 -6.13
N ASN A 69 -4.62 -4.75 -5.02
CA ASN A 69 -5.66 -5.74 -4.83
C ASN A 69 -6.84 -5.11 -4.08
N TYR A 70 -8.04 -5.49 -4.50
CA TYR A 70 -9.27 -5.16 -3.81
C TYR A 70 -9.60 -6.36 -2.93
N PRO A 71 -9.66 -6.23 -1.60
CA PRO A 71 -10.19 -7.31 -0.79
C PRO A 71 -11.66 -7.45 -1.16
N SER A 72 -11.93 -8.45 -2.00
CA SER A 72 -13.28 -8.99 -2.07
C SER A 72 -13.59 -9.58 -0.69
N ALA A 73 -14.88 -9.67 -0.34
CA ALA A 73 -15.28 -10.30 0.92
C ALA A 73 -14.64 -11.70 1.12
N TYR A 74 -14.32 -12.40 0.03
CA TYR A 74 -13.62 -13.69 0.04
C TYR A 74 -12.14 -13.61 0.43
N ASP A 75 -11.41 -12.58 0.01
CA ASP A 75 -9.97 -12.44 0.27
C ASP A 75 -9.71 -12.03 1.74
N SER A 76 -10.62 -11.23 2.31
CA SER A 76 -10.56 -10.81 3.72
C SER A 76 -10.86 -11.93 4.73
N MET A 77 -11.59 -12.99 4.32
CA MET A 77 -11.87 -14.13 5.20
C MET A 77 -10.64 -15.02 5.40
N GLN A 78 -9.76 -15.12 4.39
CA GLN A 78 -8.57 -15.96 4.47
C GLN A 78 -7.52 -15.40 5.45
N TYR A 79 -7.45 -14.07 5.63
CA TYR A 79 -6.54 -13.43 6.59
C TYR A 79 -7.00 -13.52 8.05
N ARG A 80 -8.31 -13.73 8.32
CA ARG A 80 -8.82 -13.88 9.69
C ARG A 80 -8.67 -15.30 10.25
N GLU A 81 -8.38 -16.30 9.42
CA GLU A 81 -8.24 -17.70 9.84
C GLU A 81 -6.80 -18.12 10.21
N TYR A 82 -5.84 -17.19 10.27
CA TYR A 82 -4.46 -17.45 10.73
C TYR A 82 -4.14 -16.88 12.13
N GLN A 83 -5.12 -16.93 13.05
CA GLN A 83 -4.92 -16.63 14.48
C GLN A 83 -5.51 -17.76 15.32
#